data_AF-A0A0N5ABL3-F1
#
_entry.id   AF-A0A0N5ABL3-F1
#
_cell.length_a   1.000
_cell.length_b   1.000
_cell.length_c   1.000
_cell.angle_alpha   90.00
_cell.angle_beta   90.00
_cell.angle_gamma   90.00
#
_symmetry.space_group_name_H-M   'P 1'
#
loop_
_entity.id
_entity.type
_entity.pdbx_description
1 polymer ?
#
loop_
_entity_poly.entity_id
_entity_poly.type
_entity_poly.pdbx_seq_one_letter_code
_entity_poly.pdbx_strand_id
1 'polypeptide(L)'
;MLLVDHFVHAMSSSDEVSWVSWFCGLRGNEYFCEVDEEYINDKFNLTGLNDQVPNYRLALDMILDLEPEEDLDNVASESIEQAAELLYGLIHARFILTNRGISQMKDKWDNGDFGFCPRYNILIPIQTSFASSSSFSSGELVHQPGLSDIPGESMVKLYCPKCMDVYTPRNNRNQHTDGAYFGTGFPHMFFFVHPEARPDRPEEHFVPRLSESSALVKISLLSHPFSIFDKLIT
;
A
#
# COMPACT_ATOMS: atom_id res chain seq x y z
N MET A 1 -9.22 -23.14 -3.41
CA MET A 1 -9.25 -24.30 -2.47
C MET A 1 -8.73 -23.99 -1.06
N LEU A 2 -7.59 -23.32 -0.85
CA LEU A 2 -7.03 -23.12 0.52
C LEU A 2 -7.73 -22.06 1.37
N LEU A 3 -8.38 -21.04 0.78
CA LEU A 3 -8.97 -19.92 1.53
C LEU A 3 -10.36 -20.24 2.09
N VAL A 4 -11.24 -20.90 1.33
CA VAL A 4 -12.52 -21.43 1.84
C VAL A 4 -12.31 -22.45 2.94
N ASP A 5 -11.39 -23.41 2.76
CA ASP A 5 -11.09 -24.37 3.82
C ASP A 5 -10.56 -23.67 5.08
N HIS A 6 -9.74 -22.62 4.95
CA HIS A 6 -9.28 -21.81 6.08
C HIS A 6 -10.38 -20.99 6.73
N PHE A 7 -11.28 -20.39 5.93
CA PHE A 7 -12.42 -19.61 6.42
C PHE A 7 -13.44 -20.53 7.11
N VAL A 8 -13.82 -21.64 6.48
CA VAL A 8 -14.70 -22.68 7.06
C VAL A 8 -14.08 -23.31 8.32
N HIS A 9 -12.75 -23.50 8.39
CA HIS A 9 -12.10 -23.91 9.64
C HIS A 9 -12.13 -22.82 10.72
N ALA A 10 -11.96 -21.55 10.35
CA ALA A 10 -12.04 -20.42 11.29
C ALA A 10 -13.47 -20.27 11.84
N MET A 11 -14.48 -20.41 10.99
CA MET A 11 -15.91 -20.44 11.33
C MET A 11 -16.28 -21.61 12.27
N SER A 12 -15.50 -22.71 12.26
CA SER A 12 -15.72 -23.86 13.14
C SER A 12 -15.17 -23.66 14.57
N SER A 13 -14.38 -22.62 14.82
CA SER A 13 -13.95 -22.24 16.18
C SER A 13 -14.98 -21.30 16.80
N SER A 14 -15.18 -21.36 18.12
CA SER A 14 -16.34 -20.81 18.84
C SER A 14 -16.52 -19.28 18.84
N ASP A 15 -15.77 -18.54 18.04
CA ASP A 15 -15.96 -17.11 17.79
C ASP A 15 -16.20 -16.93 16.28
N GLU A 16 -17.41 -16.59 15.86
CA GLU A 16 -17.72 -16.25 14.46
C GLU A 16 -16.95 -14.97 14.07
N VAL A 17 -15.77 -15.14 13.46
CA VAL A 17 -14.94 -14.04 12.94
C VAL A 17 -15.49 -13.56 11.61
N SER A 18 -15.95 -12.30 11.50
CA SER A 18 -16.45 -11.77 10.22
C SER A 18 -15.43 -11.90 9.08
N TRP A 19 -15.91 -11.97 7.84
CA TRP A 19 -15.03 -12.01 6.66
C TRP A 19 -14.00 -10.88 6.65
N VAL A 20 -14.42 -9.67 7.03
CA VAL A 20 -13.55 -8.49 7.12
C VAL A 20 -12.41 -8.70 8.12
N SER A 21 -12.72 -9.18 9.33
CA SER A 21 -11.70 -9.40 10.36
C SER A 21 -10.77 -10.56 9.99
N TRP A 22 -11.33 -11.62 9.40
CA TRP A 22 -10.56 -12.72 8.84
C TRP A 22 -9.59 -12.23 7.75
N PHE A 23 -10.07 -11.45 6.77
CA PHE A 23 -9.28 -10.94 5.66
C PHE A 23 -8.14 -10.02 6.14
N CYS A 24 -8.44 -9.09 7.04
CA CYS A 24 -7.43 -8.20 7.63
C CYS A 24 -6.39 -8.96 8.49
N GLY A 25 -6.79 -10.11 9.08
CA GLY A 25 -5.90 -10.99 9.84
C GLY A 25 -5.00 -11.88 8.98
N LEU A 26 -5.23 -11.97 7.66
CA LEU A 26 -4.40 -12.79 6.78
C LEU A 26 -2.96 -12.28 6.70
N ARG A 27 -2.02 -13.22 6.61
CA ARG A 27 -0.61 -12.90 6.40
C ARG A 27 -0.41 -12.19 5.06
N GLY A 28 0.11 -10.97 5.09
CA GLY A 28 0.24 -10.09 3.91
C GLY A 28 -0.72 -8.89 3.95
N ASN A 29 -1.78 -8.98 4.75
CA ASN A 29 -2.84 -7.96 4.83
C ASN A 29 -2.67 -7.04 6.06
N GLU A 30 -1.48 -7.01 6.67
CA GLU A 30 -1.22 -6.25 7.90
C GLU A 30 -1.43 -4.73 7.74
N TYR A 31 -1.51 -4.22 6.51
CA TYR A 31 -1.72 -2.79 6.21
C TYR A 31 -3.19 -2.38 6.15
N PHE A 32 -4.13 -3.31 6.01
CA PHE A 32 -5.54 -2.99 5.98
C PHE A 32 -6.05 -2.60 7.38
N CYS A 33 -7.01 -1.68 7.42
CA CYS A 33 -7.89 -1.52 8.57
C CYS A 33 -9.23 -2.21 8.29
N GLU A 34 -10.00 -2.50 9.35
CA GLU A 34 -11.31 -3.13 9.23
C GLU A 34 -12.34 -2.06 8.87
N VAL A 35 -12.91 -2.15 7.65
CA VAL A 35 -13.95 -1.21 7.21
C VAL A 35 -15.24 -1.49 7.98
N ASP A 36 -15.83 -0.43 8.55
CA ASP A 36 -17.10 -0.54 9.28
C ASP A 36 -18.20 -1.14 8.39
N GLU A 37 -18.94 -2.12 8.90
CA GLU A 37 -20.06 -2.73 8.17
C GLU A 37 -21.15 -1.68 7.80
N GLU A 38 -21.36 -0.67 8.65
CA GLU A 38 -22.25 0.48 8.36
C GLU A 38 -21.83 1.23 7.08
N TYR A 39 -20.51 1.38 6.87
CA TYR A 39 -19.98 2.06 5.68
C TYR A 39 -20.22 1.23 4.42
N ILE A 40 -20.04 -0.09 4.51
CA ILE A 40 -20.25 -1.03 3.41
C ILE A 40 -21.74 -1.14 3.05
N ASN A 41 -22.63 -1.15 4.05
CA ASN A 41 -24.08 -1.24 3.84
C ASN A 41 -24.67 0.01 3.17
N ASP A 42 -24.05 1.18 3.30
CA ASP A 42 -24.46 2.38 2.58
C ASP A 42 -24.02 2.36 1.11
N LYS A 43 -24.98 2.01 0.25
CA LYS A 43 -24.82 1.90 -1.21
C LYS A 43 -24.25 3.16 -1.86
N PHE A 44 -24.44 4.34 -1.27
CA PHE A 44 -23.88 5.58 -1.81
C PHE A 44 -22.34 5.53 -1.82
N ASN A 45 -21.72 4.97 -0.78
CA ASN A 45 -20.26 4.82 -0.69
C ASN A 45 -19.69 3.87 -1.75
N LEU A 46 -20.51 2.92 -2.22
CA LEU A 46 -20.13 1.88 -3.19
C LEU A 46 -20.39 2.26 -4.65
N THR A 47 -20.88 3.48 -4.91
CA THR A 47 -21.26 3.93 -6.26
C THR A 47 -20.14 3.72 -7.29
N GLY A 48 -20.47 3.07 -8.42
CA GLY A 48 -19.56 2.83 -9.54
C GLY A 48 -18.58 1.67 -9.37
N LEU A 49 -18.58 0.96 -8.23
CA LEU A 49 -17.75 -0.25 -8.05
C LEU A 49 -18.35 -1.46 -8.77
N ASN A 50 -19.66 -1.48 -8.97
CA ASN A 50 -20.39 -2.54 -9.68
C ASN A 50 -19.94 -2.72 -11.14
N ASP A 51 -19.40 -1.67 -11.77
CA ASP A 51 -18.90 -1.72 -13.15
C ASP A 51 -17.43 -2.16 -13.23
N GLN A 52 -16.73 -2.21 -12.08
CA GLN A 52 -15.30 -2.54 -11.99
C GLN A 52 -15.06 -3.96 -11.48
N VAL A 53 -15.98 -4.50 -10.68
CA VAL A 53 -15.83 -5.80 -10.02
C VAL A 53 -16.74 -6.86 -10.67
N PRO A 54 -16.20 -8.00 -11.14
CA PRO A 54 -17.01 -9.11 -11.61
C PRO A 54 -17.82 -9.73 -10.47
N ASN A 55 -18.99 -10.31 -10.74
CA ASN A 55 -19.83 -10.95 -9.72
C ASN A 55 -20.12 -10.07 -8.49
N TYR A 56 -20.21 -8.75 -8.67
CA TYR A 56 -20.28 -7.74 -7.60
C TYR A 56 -21.25 -8.09 -6.46
N ARG A 57 -22.45 -8.60 -6.76
CA ARG A 57 -23.43 -8.98 -5.73
C ARG A 57 -22.92 -10.11 -4.84
N LEU A 58 -22.51 -11.23 -5.45
CA LEU A 58 -21.98 -12.39 -4.72
C LEU A 58 -20.71 -12.04 -3.93
N ALA A 59 -19.85 -11.19 -4.51
CA ALA A 59 -18.67 -10.68 -3.82
C ALA A 59 -19.02 -9.83 -2.58
N LEU A 60 -20.04 -8.97 -2.70
CA LEU A 60 -20.51 -8.14 -1.59
C LEU A 60 -21.19 -8.98 -0.51
N ASP A 61 -22.01 -9.96 -0.91
CA ASP A 61 -22.69 -10.88 0.01
C ASP A 61 -21.66 -11.68 0.81
N MET A 62 -20.56 -12.13 0.18
CA MET A 62 -19.44 -12.78 0.87
C MET A 62 -18.75 -11.87 1.89
N ILE A 63 -18.48 -10.60 1.53
CA ILE A 63 -17.85 -9.63 2.46
C ILE A 63 -18.73 -9.35 3.68
N LEU A 64 -20.05 -9.38 3.50
CA LEU A 64 -21.05 -9.13 4.55
C LEU A 64 -21.51 -10.41 5.27
N ASP A 65 -20.82 -11.53 5.07
CA ASP A 65 -21.16 -12.83 5.68
C ASP A 65 -22.63 -13.26 5.44
N LEU A 66 -23.20 -12.90 4.28
CA LEU A 66 -24.56 -13.28 3.90
C LEU A 66 -24.60 -14.69 3.28
N GLU A 67 -25.66 -15.44 3.58
CA GLU A 67 -25.86 -16.77 3.00
C GLU A 67 -26.04 -16.68 1.47
N PRO A 68 -25.28 -17.48 0.69
CA PRO A 68 -25.47 -17.53 -0.76
C PRO A 68 -26.83 -18.12 -1.11
N GLU A 69 -27.53 -17.54 -2.09
CA GLU A 69 -28.86 -18.01 -2.52
C GLU A 69 -28.82 -19.38 -3.24
N GLU A 70 -27.66 -19.80 -3.77
CA GLU A 70 -27.50 -21.01 -4.58
C GLU A 70 -26.25 -21.80 -4.18
N ASP A 71 -26.30 -23.14 -4.31
CA ASP A 71 -25.14 -24.02 -4.16
C ASP A 71 -24.12 -23.72 -5.28
N LEU A 72 -23.02 -23.04 -4.94
CA LEU A 72 -21.99 -22.64 -5.91
C LEU A 72 -21.05 -23.80 -6.25
N ASP A 73 -20.82 -24.03 -7.54
CA ASP A 73 -19.77 -24.96 -7.99
C ASP A 73 -18.37 -24.43 -7.58
N ASN A 74 -17.42 -25.34 -7.30
CA ASN A 74 -16.06 -25.00 -6.80
C ASN A 74 -15.31 -23.94 -7.63
N VAL A 75 -15.46 -23.94 -8.96
CA VAL A 75 -14.79 -22.97 -9.84
C VAL A 75 -15.43 -21.57 -9.73
N ALA A 76 -16.75 -21.52 -9.50
CA ALA A 76 -17.45 -20.26 -9.27
C ALA A 76 -17.04 -19.66 -7.91
N SER A 77 -16.83 -20.50 -6.89
CA SER A 77 -16.32 -20.05 -5.57
C SER A 77 -15.01 -19.28 -5.68
N GLU A 78 -14.00 -19.84 -6.37
CA GLU A 78 -12.69 -19.18 -6.49
C GLU A 78 -12.77 -17.84 -7.23
N SER A 79 -13.64 -17.74 -8.23
CA SER A 79 -13.87 -16.47 -8.94
C SER A 79 -14.58 -15.43 -8.08
N ILE A 80 -15.44 -15.84 -7.14
CA ILE A 80 -16.15 -14.94 -6.23
C ILE A 80 -15.20 -14.47 -5.12
N GLU A 81 -14.34 -15.35 -4.60
CA GLU A 81 -13.30 -14.99 -3.63
C GLU A 81 -12.40 -13.87 -4.17
N GLN A 82 -11.87 -14.03 -5.38
CA GLN A 82 -11.03 -13.00 -6.01
C GLN A 82 -11.79 -11.69 -6.22
N ALA A 83 -13.09 -11.78 -6.55
CA ALA A 83 -13.94 -10.60 -6.68
C ALA A 83 -14.18 -9.90 -5.34
N ALA A 84 -14.35 -10.66 -4.24
CA ALA A 84 -14.51 -10.14 -2.89
C ALA A 84 -13.23 -9.43 -2.41
N GLU A 85 -12.05 -10.01 -2.64
CA GLU A 85 -10.77 -9.37 -2.31
C GLU A 85 -10.59 -8.04 -3.08
N LEU A 86 -10.86 -8.05 -4.39
CA LEU A 86 -10.81 -6.85 -5.23
C LEU A 86 -11.81 -5.78 -4.74
N LEU A 87 -13.06 -6.18 -4.50
CA LEU A 87 -14.11 -5.27 -4.04
C LEU A 87 -13.75 -4.66 -2.69
N TYR A 88 -13.34 -5.48 -1.72
CA TYR A 88 -12.95 -4.99 -0.39
C TYR A 88 -11.76 -4.03 -0.48
N GLY A 89 -10.76 -4.34 -1.31
CA GLY A 89 -9.63 -3.44 -1.56
C GLY A 89 -10.06 -2.07 -2.10
N LEU A 90 -10.98 -2.04 -3.07
CA LEU A 90 -11.52 -0.78 -3.62
C LEU A 90 -12.39 -0.01 -2.61
N ILE A 91 -13.14 -0.71 -1.77
CA ILE A 91 -13.90 -0.11 -0.68
C ILE A 91 -12.94 0.50 0.34
N HIS A 92 -11.91 -0.24 0.74
CA HIS A 92 -10.89 0.21 1.68
C HIS A 92 -10.21 1.50 1.22
N ALA A 93 -9.83 1.60 -0.06
CA ALA A 93 -9.24 2.81 -0.64
C ALA A 93 -10.12 4.06 -0.46
N ARG A 94 -11.45 3.90 -0.55
CA ARG A 94 -12.41 4.99 -0.29
C ARG A 94 -12.58 5.25 1.20
N PHE A 95 -12.68 4.19 2.00
CA PHE A 95 -12.91 4.27 3.43
C PHE A 95 -11.79 5.02 4.17
N ILE A 96 -10.53 4.77 3.82
CA ILE A 96 -9.37 5.41 4.47
C ILE A 96 -9.21 6.89 4.13
N LEU A 97 -10.07 7.46 3.29
CA LEU A 97 -10.18 8.91 3.06
C LEU A 97 -11.26 9.57 3.93
N THR A 98 -12.06 8.78 4.66
CA THR A 98 -13.04 9.28 5.63
C THR A 98 -12.39 9.52 6.99
N ASN A 99 -13.02 10.32 7.86
CA ASN A 99 -12.50 10.55 9.22
C ASN A 99 -12.39 9.26 10.05
N ARG A 100 -13.33 8.32 9.90
CA ARG A 100 -13.29 7.03 10.61
C ARG A 100 -12.11 6.19 10.12
N GLY A 101 -11.97 6.00 8.81
CA GLY A 101 -10.86 5.25 8.22
C GLY A 101 -9.48 5.88 8.50
N ILE A 102 -9.36 7.21 8.43
CA ILE A 102 -8.12 7.92 8.80
C ILE A 102 -7.75 7.67 10.26
N SER A 103 -8.74 7.68 11.17
CA SER A 103 -8.51 7.44 12.59
C SER A 103 -8.01 6.02 12.83
N GLN A 104 -8.63 5.00 12.23
CA GLN A 104 -8.15 3.62 12.33
C GLN A 104 -6.73 3.44 11.75
N MET A 105 -6.45 4.06 10.59
CA MET A 105 -5.13 4.01 10.00
C MET A 105 -4.08 4.78 10.82
N LYS A 106 -4.50 5.80 11.57
CA LYS A 106 -3.64 6.52 12.52
C LYS A 106 -3.23 5.61 13.67
N ASP A 107 -4.15 4.82 14.22
CA ASP A 107 -3.83 3.88 15.30
C ASP A 107 -2.78 2.86 14.83
N LYS A 108 -2.94 2.33 13.61
CA LYS A 108 -1.94 1.44 12.98
C LYS A 108 -0.60 2.14 12.75
N TRP A 109 -0.63 3.41 12.36
CA TRP A 109 0.58 4.22 12.17
C TRP A 109 1.33 4.46 13.49
N ASP A 110 0.62 4.81 14.57
CA ASP A 110 1.18 5.01 15.91
C ASP A 110 1.79 3.70 16.44
N ASN A 111 1.19 2.55 16.13
CA ASN A 111 1.68 1.22 16.49
C ASN A 111 2.87 0.74 15.64
N GLY A 112 3.17 1.42 14.53
CA GLY A 112 4.27 1.07 13.63
C GLY A 112 3.98 -0.10 12.69
N ASP A 113 2.70 -0.42 12.44
CA ASP A 113 2.27 -1.57 11.63
C ASP A 113 2.77 -1.48 10.17
N PHE A 114 2.92 -0.26 9.66
CA PHE A 114 3.41 0.01 8.30
C PHE A 114 4.93 -0.12 8.17
N GLY A 115 5.62 -0.28 9.30
CA GLY A 115 7.06 -0.39 9.39
C GLY A 115 7.80 0.94 9.35
N PHE A 116 9.11 0.84 9.17
CA PHE A 116 10.04 1.91 9.51
C PHE A 116 10.87 2.34 8.30
N CYS A 117 10.94 3.65 8.07
CA CYS A 117 11.82 4.21 7.05
C CYS A 117 13.29 3.90 7.41
N PRO A 118 14.12 3.41 6.47
CA PRO A 118 15.54 3.15 6.73
C PRO A 118 16.32 4.34 7.31
N ARG A 119 15.81 5.57 7.10
CA ARG A 119 16.47 6.81 7.52
C ARG A 119 15.91 7.37 8.82
N TYR A 120 14.59 7.31 9.05
CA TYR A 120 13.95 8.04 10.15
C TYR A 120 12.70 7.39 10.75
N ASN A 121 12.50 6.08 10.54
CA ASN A 121 11.59 5.29 11.37
C ASN A 121 10.07 5.57 11.25
N ILE A 122 9.55 6.02 10.10
CA ILE A 122 8.08 6.19 9.89
C ILE A 122 7.71 5.94 8.42
N LEU A 123 6.68 5.12 8.16
CA LEU A 123 6.11 4.84 6.83
C LEU A 123 4.57 4.83 6.87
N ILE A 124 3.93 5.09 5.73
CA ILE A 124 2.47 4.99 5.52
C ILE A 124 2.18 4.42 4.12
N PRO A 125 1.19 3.54 3.93
CA PRO A 125 0.87 2.96 2.63
C PRO A 125 0.49 4.01 1.59
N ILE A 126 0.92 3.80 0.36
CA ILE A 126 0.61 4.66 -0.78
C ILE A 126 0.62 3.85 -2.07
N GLN A 127 -0.20 4.27 -3.02
CA GLN A 127 -0.13 3.82 -4.40
C GLN A 127 0.74 4.73 -5.26
N THR A 128 1.58 4.14 -6.10
CA THR A 128 2.38 4.88 -7.10
C THR A 128 2.46 4.10 -8.40
N SER A 129 2.11 4.70 -9.54
CA SER A 129 2.46 4.13 -10.83
C SER A 129 3.98 4.19 -11.04
N PHE A 130 4.54 3.03 -11.37
CA PHE A 130 5.98 2.70 -11.49
C PHE A 130 6.67 2.15 -10.23
N ALA A 131 7.13 0.91 -10.37
CA ALA A 131 8.05 0.28 -9.45
C ALA A 131 9.36 1.06 -9.42
N SER A 132 9.81 1.44 -8.23
CA SER A 132 11.20 1.82 -7.97
C SER A 132 12.09 0.60 -8.18
N SER A 133 12.35 0.25 -9.43
CA SER A 133 13.47 -0.61 -9.78
C SER A 133 14.73 0.16 -9.45
N SER A 134 15.31 -0.14 -8.28
CA SER A 134 16.66 0.28 -7.89
C SER A 134 17.76 -0.39 -8.75
N SER A 135 17.42 -0.92 -9.92
CA SER A 135 18.39 -1.37 -10.92
C SER A 135 18.88 -0.16 -11.70
N PHE A 136 20.02 0.36 -11.25
CA PHE A 136 20.90 1.23 -12.05
C PHE A 136 21.44 0.42 -13.25
N SER A 137 20.61 0.07 -14.23
CA SER A 137 21.07 -0.31 -15.57
C SER A 137 21.15 0.96 -16.40
N SER A 138 22.38 1.35 -16.68
CA SER A 138 22.80 2.52 -17.46
C SER A 138 21.87 2.87 -18.63
N GLY A 139 21.06 3.93 -18.47
CA GLY A 139 20.49 4.66 -19.62
C GLY A 139 19.06 5.16 -19.48
N GLU A 140 18.23 4.64 -18.59
CA GLU A 140 16.83 5.09 -18.50
C GLU A 140 16.68 6.26 -17.52
N LEU A 141 16.12 7.36 -18.04
CA LEU A 141 15.74 8.55 -17.29
C LEU A 141 14.92 8.13 -16.07
N VAL A 142 15.31 8.62 -14.88
CA VAL A 142 14.52 8.54 -13.65
C VAL A 142 13.16 9.18 -13.94
N HIS A 143 12.19 8.36 -14.33
CA HIS A 143 10.80 8.78 -14.42
C HIS A 143 10.31 8.89 -12.98
N GLN A 144 9.72 10.04 -12.64
CA GLN A 144 9.10 10.22 -11.34
C GLN A 144 8.01 9.15 -11.17
N PRO A 145 7.85 8.57 -9.97
CA PRO A 145 6.71 7.70 -9.70
C PRO A 145 5.44 8.51 -10.03
N GLY A 146 4.67 8.02 -11.00
CA GLY A 146 3.33 8.54 -11.22
C GLY A 146 2.42 8.10 -10.06
N LEU A 147 1.23 8.66 -10.02
CA LEU A 147 0.16 8.23 -9.12
C LEU A 147 -0.88 7.51 -10.00
N SER A 148 -1.31 6.29 -9.64
CA SER A 148 -2.38 5.58 -10.36
C SER A 148 -3.29 4.80 -9.44
N ASP A 149 -4.58 5.09 -9.43
CA ASP A 149 -5.57 4.36 -8.63
C ASP A 149 -6.17 3.14 -9.38
N ILE A 150 -5.49 2.65 -10.42
CA ILE A 150 -5.98 1.54 -11.26
C ILE A 150 -5.46 0.20 -10.70
N PRO A 151 -6.35 -0.76 -10.38
CA PRO A 151 -5.96 -2.10 -9.97
C PRO A 151 -5.10 -2.81 -11.02
N GLY A 152 -4.09 -3.54 -10.56
CA GLY A 152 -3.17 -4.33 -11.37
C GLY A 152 -1.97 -3.55 -11.92
N GLU A 153 -1.92 -2.21 -11.78
CA GLU A 153 -0.80 -1.43 -12.30
C GLU A 153 0.44 -1.48 -11.42
N SER A 154 0.26 -1.44 -10.09
CA SER A 154 1.37 -1.48 -9.15
C SER A 154 0.96 -1.98 -7.77
N MET A 155 1.89 -2.70 -7.16
CA MET A 155 1.78 -3.16 -5.78
C MET A 155 2.00 -2.00 -4.81
N VAL A 156 1.46 -2.14 -3.60
CA VAL A 156 1.52 -1.14 -2.54
C VAL A 156 2.96 -0.70 -2.25
N LYS A 157 3.13 0.61 -2.08
CA LYS A 157 4.38 1.24 -1.64
C LYS A 157 4.17 1.94 -0.31
N LEU A 158 5.27 2.44 0.25
CA LEU A 158 5.31 3.07 1.56
C LEU A 158 5.88 4.48 1.43
N TYR A 159 5.07 5.50 1.68
CA TYR A 159 5.49 6.88 1.76
C TYR A 159 6.13 7.19 3.11
N CYS A 160 7.27 7.88 3.12
CA CYS A 160 7.85 8.44 4.33
C CYS A 160 7.57 9.94 4.40
N PRO A 161 6.81 10.44 5.38
CA PRO A 161 6.52 11.87 5.48
C PRO A 161 7.73 12.73 5.84
N LYS A 162 8.78 12.13 6.42
CA LYS A 162 10.02 12.84 6.78
C LYS A 162 10.99 12.99 5.62
N CYS A 163 11.12 11.93 4.80
CA CYS A 163 11.96 11.98 3.59
C CYS A 163 11.22 12.59 2.39
N MET A 164 9.88 12.59 2.43
CA MET A 164 9.00 12.88 1.29
C MET A 164 9.32 11.99 0.08
N ASP A 165 9.51 10.69 0.34
CA ASP A 165 9.98 9.71 -0.63
C ASP A 165 9.24 8.37 -0.43
N VAL A 166 9.25 7.53 -1.46
CA VAL A 166 8.46 6.30 -1.54
C VAL A 166 9.36 5.07 -1.58
N TYR A 167 9.02 4.07 -0.76
CA TYR A 167 9.80 2.85 -0.55
C TYR A 167 8.98 1.61 -0.90
N THR A 168 9.65 0.55 -1.33
CA THR A 168 9.04 -0.78 -1.46
C THR A 168 8.99 -1.46 -0.07
N PRO A 169 7.88 -2.12 0.29
CA PRO A 169 7.80 -2.89 1.54
C PRO A 169 8.96 -3.89 1.66
N ARG A 170 9.65 -3.88 2.80
CA ARG A 170 10.80 -4.78 3.04
C ARG A 170 10.39 -6.24 3.10
N ASN A 171 9.20 -6.51 3.65
CA ASN A 171 8.69 -7.87 3.79
C ASN A 171 8.03 -8.30 2.47
N ASN A 172 8.54 -9.37 1.85
CA ASN A 172 8.00 -9.91 0.59
C ASN A 172 6.50 -10.28 0.66
N ARG A 173 5.96 -10.55 1.85
CA ARG A 173 4.53 -10.88 2.03
C ARG A 173 3.61 -9.72 1.61
N ASN A 174 4.03 -8.47 1.83
CA ASN A 174 3.22 -7.28 1.53
C ASN A 174 3.45 -6.77 0.11
N GLN A 175 4.36 -7.40 -0.66
CA GLN A 175 4.69 -6.97 -2.03
C GLN A 175 3.69 -7.50 -3.06
N HIS A 176 2.74 -8.35 -2.67
CA HIS A 176 1.67 -8.86 -3.55
C HIS A 176 0.33 -8.15 -3.34
N THR A 177 0.28 -7.20 -2.38
CA THR A 177 -0.92 -6.40 -2.13
C THR A 177 -0.99 -5.28 -3.18
N ASP A 178 -2.12 -5.17 -3.87
CA ASP A 178 -2.34 -4.10 -4.84
C ASP A 178 -2.36 -2.74 -4.13
N GLY A 179 -1.63 -1.76 -4.65
CA GLY A 179 -1.60 -0.44 -4.03
C GLY A 179 -2.84 0.38 -4.31
N ALA A 180 -3.62 0.07 -5.36
CA ALA A 180 -4.90 0.72 -5.64
C ALA A 180 -5.88 0.61 -4.45
N TYR A 181 -5.69 -0.37 -3.58
CA TYR A 181 -6.47 -0.58 -2.35
C TYR A 181 -6.18 0.43 -1.23
N PHE A 182 -5.13 1.23 -1.39
CA PHE A 182 -4.77 2.34 -0.50
C PHE A 182 -4.89 3.69 -1.21
N GLY A 183 -4.79 3.69 -2.54
CA GLY A 183 -4.90 4.89 -3.35
C GLY A 183 -3.70 5.84 -3.20
N THR A 184 -3.68 6.81 -4.09
CA THR A 184 -2.58 7.76 -4.27
C THR A 184 -2.68 8.94 -3.30
N GLY A 185 -3.89 9.32 -2.93
CA GLY A 185 -4.20 10.49 -2.10
C GLY A 185 -4.15 10.23 -0.59
N PHE A 186 -4.14 8.98 -0.14
CA PHE A 186 -4.34 8.65 1.28
C PHE A 186 -3.33 9.33 2.22
N PRO A 187 -1.99 9.24 2.01
CA PRO A 187 -1.05 9.92 2.91
C PRO A 187 -1.23 11.43 2.94
N HIS A 188 -1.58 12.04 1.81
CA HIS A 188 -1.79 13.47 1.73
C HIS A 188 -3.02 13.90 2.54
N MET A 189 -4.12 13.14 2.43
CA MET A 189 -5.33 13.35 3.22
C MET A 189 -5.08 13.11 4.71
N PHE A 190 -4.33 12.06 5.06
CA PHE A 190 -3.94 11.75 6.43
C PHE A 190 -3.25 12.94 7.11
N PHE A 191 -2.22 13.52 6.48
CA PHE A 191 -1.51 14.69 7.03
C PHE A 191 -2.27 16.01 6.85
N PHE A 192 -3.34 16.04 6.06
CA PHE A 192 -4.25 17.18 6.01
C PHE A 192 -5.18 17.19 7.23
N VAL A 193 -5.69 16.02 7.63
CA VAL A 193 -6.53 15.85 8.83
C VAL A 193 -5.71 15.89 10.12
N HIS A 194 -4.51 15.30 10.12
CA HIS A 194 -3.58 15.25 11.25
C HIS A 194 -2.27 16.00 10.95
N PRO A 195 -2.28 17.33 10.87
CA PRO A 195 -1.08 18.12 10.61
C PRO A 195 -0.01 17.96 11.71
N GLU A 196 -0.42 17.66 12.95
CA GLU A 196 0.46 17.40 14.09
C GLU A 196 1.29 16.12 13.95
N ALA A 197 0.82 15.16 13.14
CA ALA A 197 1.55 13.92 12.87
C ALA A 197 2.68 14.12 11.84
N ARG A 198 2.72 15.27 11.16
CA ARG A 198 3.75 15.56 10.16
C ARG A 198 5.08 15.86 10.84
N PRO A 199 6.14 15.05 10.61
CA PRO A 199 7.44 15.30 11.21
C PRO A 199 8.12 16.54 10.63
N ASP A 200 8.93 17.19 11.45
CA ASP A 200 9.84 18.24 10.99
C ASP A 200 10.83 17.71 9.96
N ARG A 201 11.19 18.57 9.01
CA ARG A 201 12.20 18.25 8.01
C ARG A 201 13.53 17.94 8.72
N PRO A 202 14.26 16.90 8.27
CA PRO A 202 15.56 16.61 8.86
C PRO A 202 16.50 17.80 8.68
N GLU A 203 17.06 18.30 9.78
CA GLU A 203 18.02 19.42 9.77
C GLU A 203 19.40 18.98 9.22
N GLU A 204 19.73 17.70 9.36
CA GLU A 204 20.99 17.13 8.91
C GLU A 204 20.80 16.30 7.62
N HIS A 205 21.48 16.73 6.56
CA HIS A 205 21.64 15.96 5.34
C HIS A 205 22.94 15.16 5.40
N PHE A 206 22.94 13.94 4.85
CA PHE A 206 24.16 13.15 4.74
C PHE A 206 25.24 13.95 4.00
N VAL A 207 26.34 14.27 4.70
CA VAL A 207 27.52 14.89 4.11
C VAL A 207 28.55 13.78 3.88
N PRO A 208 28.77 13.33 2.63
CA PRO A 208 29.82 12.36 2.35
C PRO A 208 31.18 12.95 2.73
N ARG A 209 31.95 12.22 3.55
CA ARG A 209 33.32 12.57 3.91
C ARG A 209 34.24 11.42 3.53
N LEU A 210 35.22 11.68 2.67
CA LEU A 210 36.38 10.82 2.48
C LEU A 210 37.53 11.39 3.35
N SER A 211 38.37 10.53 3.92
CA SER A 211 39.36 10.85 4.96
C SER A 211 40.12 12.17 4.79
N GLU A 212 40.10 12.97 5.86
CA GLU A 212 41.02 14.08 6.26
C GLU A 212 41.53 15.11 5.25
N SER A 213 40.99 15.19 4.04
CA SER A 213 41.27 16.30 3.12
C SER A 213 39.99 17.08 2.83
N SER A 214 39.95 18.27 3.39
CA SER A 214 38.91 19.29 3.30
C SER A 214 38.80 19.87 1.89
N ALA A 215 38.29 19.06 0.95
CA ALA A 215 37.72 19.57 -0.28
C ALA A 215 36.55 18.67 -0.70
N LEU A 216 35.33 19.13 -0.43
CA LEU A 216 34.13 18.60 -1.07
C LEU A 216 34.27 18.84 -2.57
N VAL A 217 34.72 17.83 -3.31
CA VAL A 217 34.41 17.78 -4.73
C VAL A 217 32.90 17.59 -4.78
N LYS A 218 32.16 18.62 -5.20
CA LYS A 218 30.81 18.41 -5.73
C LYS A 218 31.00 17.46 -6.91
N ILE A 219 30.86 16.16 -6.67
CA ILE A 219 30.76 15.17 -7.73
C ILE A 219 29.44 15.51 -8.39
N SER A 220 29.53 16.37 -9.39
CA SER A 220 28.50 16.51 -10.40
C SER A 220 28.42 15.10 -10.97
N LEU A 221 27.35 14.36 -10.65
CA LEU A 221 27.03 13.13 -11.35
C LEU A 221 26.64 13.55 -12.77
N LEU A 222 27.62 13.99 -13.55
CA LEU A 222 27.50 14.23 -14.96
C LEU A 222 27.27 12.86 -15.55
N SER A 223 26.04 12.65 -15.99
CA SER A 223 25.61 11.55 -16.83
C SER A 223 26.28 11.64 -18.20
N HIS A 224 27.61 11.56 -18.26
CA HIS A 224 28.37 11.42 -19.49
C HIS A 224 29.32 10.23 -19.32
N PRO A 225 29.19 9.17 -20.14
CA PRO A 225 30.19 8.14 -20.18
C PRO A 225 31.43 8.75 -20.85
N PHE A 226 32.60 8.49 -20.26
CA PHE A 226 33.93 8.87 -20.74
C PHE A 226 34.46 10.27 -20.35
N SER A 227 35.63 10.21 -19.68
CA SER A 227 36.67 11.23 -19.53
C SER A 227 36.76 11.95 -18.18
N ILE A 228 37.16 11.20 -17.14
CA ILE A 228 37.86 11.77 -15.98
C ILE A 228 39.09 10.91 -15.65
N PHE A 229 39.99 10.71 -16.62
CA PHE A 229 41.30 10.07 -16.35
C PHE A 229 42.54 10.78 -16.90
N ASP A 230 42.42 11.87 -17.69
CA ASP A 230 43.59 12.40 -18.43
C ASP A 230 44.12 13.77 -17.98
N LYS A 231 43.91 14.23 -16.73
CA LYS A 231 44.48 15.53 -16.30
C LYS A 231 45.21 15.57 -14.95
N LEU A 232 45.80 14.46 -14.51
CA LEU A 232 46.65 14.46 -13.31
C LEU A 232 47.91 13.58 -13.47
N ILE A 233 48.65 13.71 -14.58
CA ILE A 233 50.09 13.40 -14.62
C ILE A 233 50.79 14.39 -15.57
N THR A 234 51.26 15.51 -15.01
CA THR A 234 52.57 16.18 -15.25
C THR A 234 52.73 17.25 -14.20
#